data_AF-A0A7V1W9E6-F1
#
_entry.id   AF-A0A7V1W9E6-F1
#
_cell.length_a   1.000
_cell.length_b   1.000
_cell.length_c   1.000
_cell.angle_alpha   90.00
_cell.angle_beta   90.00
_cell.angle_gamma   90.00
#
_symmetry.space_group_name_H-M   'P 1'
#
loop_
_entity.id
_entity.type
_entity.pdbx_description
1 polymer ?
#
loop_
_entity_poly.entity_id
_entity_poly.type
_entity_poly.pdbx_seq_one_letter_code
_entity_poly.pdbx_strand_id
1 'polypeptide(L)'
;MLENVCKQESASSNGDSVAAVAARPAPPRQYVPQDTEPVNIFDLLNELEELPERAKHLPLNTLVGFDHEQFYYLVLKIRANLPEDLKKAHRVARDTERIVEEAKDAAIQQLESGRTEAARLLEAARAEAGRIVEQARSEAGRIIEQARAQAAHMVDKSEVHEMAVAQAHEIVRRAETEASEIRKGADDYARDVLANIEGVMGKALVTVQRGREMLENSRRNPSS
;
A
#
# COMPACT_ATOMS: atom_id res chain seq x y z
N MET A 1 -61.25 19.31 -45.44
CA MET A 1 -61.08 18.39 -46.58
C MET A 1 -60.98 16.99 -45.98
N LEU A 2 -62.04 16.35 -45.49
CA LEU A 2 -63.24 15.91 -46.21
C LEU A 2 -62.85 15.50 -47.62
N GLU A 3 -62.73 14.19 -47.85
CA GLU A 3 -63.78 13.36 -48.46
C GLU A 3 -63.24 13.03 -49.85
N ASN A 4 -63.19 11.80 -50.35
CA ASN A 4 -64.21 10.77 -50.50
C ASN A 4 -63.49 9.70 -51.39
N VAL A 5 -63.77 8.41 -51.46
CA VAL A 5 -64.98 7.59 -51.28
C VAL A 5 -64.45 6.16 -51.55
N CYS A 6 -64.56 5.18 -50.66
CA CYS A 6 -65.77 4.42 -50.33
C CYS A 6 -66.40 3.75 -51.56
N LYS A 7 -66.24 2.44 -51.69
CA LYS A 7 -67.34 1.47 -51.88
C LYS A 7 -66.74 0.06 -52.04
N GLN A 8 -67.05 -0.85 -51.10
CA GLN A 8 -68.16 -1.82 -51.16
C GLN A 8 -67.83 -2.92 -52.18
N GLU A 9 -67.98 -4.22 -51.92
CA GLU A 9 -68.99 -5.01 -51.22
C GLU A 9 -68.45 -6.46 -51.31
N SER A 10 -68.46 -7.31 -50.28
CA SER A 10 -69.56 -8.18 -49.80
C SER A 10 -69.24 -9.66 -49.96
N ALA A 11 -69.79 -10.43 -49.02
CA ALA A 11 -70.28 -11.80 -49.14
C ALA A 11 -69.30 -12.97 -49.39
N SER A 12 -69.00 -13.67 -48.29
CA SER A 12 -69.42 -15.05 -47.99
C SER A 12 -69.78 -16.01 -49.15
N SER A 13 -69.31 -17.25 -48.96
CA SER A 13 -69.93 -18.53 -49.34
C SER A 13 -69.36 -19.27 -50.55
N ASN A 14 -68.57 -20.30 -50.22
CA ASN A 14 -68.55 -21.67 -50.74
C ASN A 14 -68.55 -21.93 -52.26
N GLY A 15 -67.55 -22.69 -52.69
CA GLY A 15 -67.58 -23.42 -53.95
C GLY A 15 -66.23 -24.04 -54.29
N ASP A 16 -66.11 -25.33 -53.99
CA ASP A 16 -65.03 -26.26 -54.29
C ASP A 16 -64.18 -25.95 -55.55
N SER A 17 -62.86 -25.90 -55.36
CA SER A 17 -61.93 -26.39 -56.38
C SER A 17 -60.67 -26.94 -55.72
N VAL A 18 -60.69 -28.26 -55.54
CA VAL A 18 -59.51 -29.10 -55.34
C VAL A 18 -58.55 -28.89 -56.51
N ALA A 19 -57.44 -28.20 -56.26
CA ALA A 19 -56.26 -28.23 -57.11
C ALA A 19 -55.07 -28.67 -56.25
N ALA A 20 -54.64 -29.90 -56.50
CA ALA A 20 -53.50 -30.54 -55.88
C ALA A 20 -52.25 -29.65 -55.99
N VAL A 21 -51.82 -29.08 -54.86
CA VAL A 21 -50.47 -28.53 -54.73
C VAL A 21 -49.55 -29.72 -54.53
N ALA A 22 -48.95 -30.14 -55.65
CA ALA A 22 -47.88 -31.10 -55.72
C ALA A 22 -46.83 -30.80 -54.64
N ALA A 23 -46.67 -31.73 -53.71
CA ALA A 23 -45.53 -31.76 -52.81
C ALA A 23 -44.27 -31.69 -53.67
N ARG A 24 -43.46 -30.65 -53.47
CA ARG A 24 -42.11 -30.60 -54.03
C ARG A 24 -41.38 -31.88 -53.59
N PRO A 25 -40.75 -32.64 -54.50
CA PRO A 25 -39.89 -33.73 -54.07
C PRO A 25 -38.84 -33.13 -53.14
N ALA A 26 -38.65 -33.75 -51.98
CA ALA A 26 -37.57 -33.41 -51.08
C ALA A 26 -36.26 -33.38 -51.89
N PRO A 27 -35.35 -32.42 -51.62
CA PRO A 27 -34.04 -32.44 -52.26
C PRO A 27 -33.44 -33.83 -52.04
N PRO A 28 -32.73 -34.40 -53.04
CA PRO A 28 -32.01 -35.64 -52.83
C PRO A 28 -31.18 -35.46 -51.58
N ARG A 29 -31.28 -36.41 -50.63
CA ARG A 29 -30.41 -36.45 -49.45
C ARG A 29 -29.01 -36.12 -49.96
N GLN A 30 -28.45 -34.99 -49.53
CA GLN A 30 -27.03 -34.77 -49.69
C GLN A 30 -26.38 -36.04 -49.17
N TYR A 31 -25.72 -36.76 -50.07
CA TYR A 31 -24.83 -37.82 -49.67
C TYR A 31 -23.74 -37.10 -48.87
N VAL A 32 -23.89 -37.10 -47.55
CA VAL A 32 -22.76 -36.89 -46.66
C VAL A 32 -21.85 -38.05 -47.00
N PRO A 33 -20.65 -37.83 -47.57
CA PRO A 33 -19.68 -38.89 -47.72
C PRO A 33 -19.58 -39.55 -46.36
N GLN A 34 -19.93 -40.83 -46.28
CA GLN A 34 -19.64 -41.60 -45.08
C GLN A 34 -18.17 -41.38 -44.82
N ASP A 35 -17.83 -40.94 -43.61
CA ASP A 35 -16.47 -40.84 -43.14
C ASP A 35 -15.77 -42.14 -43.52
N THR A 36 -15.00 -42.11 -44.62
CA THR A 36 -13.99 -43.14 -44.83
C THR A 36 -13.07 -42.91 -43.65
N GLU A 37 -13.13 -43.80 -42.66
CA GLU A 37 -12.19 -43.73 -41.54
C GLU A 37 -10.82 -43.44 -42.13
N PRO A 38 -10.13 -42.36 -41.68
CA PRO A 38 -8.93 -41.90 -42.32
C PRO A 38 -7.97 -43.07 -42.36
N VAL A 39 -7.77 -43.62 -43.55
CA VAL A 39 -6.98 -44.84 -43.72
C VAL A 39 -5.59 -44.52 -43.24
N ASN A 40 -5.26 -45.00 -42.05
CA ASN A 40 -4.01 -44.69 -41.41
C ASN A 40 -2.94 -45.53 -42.08
N ILE A 41 -1.87 -44.90 -42.54
CA ILE A 41 -0.77 -45.64 -43.15
C ILE A 41 -0.15 -46.66 -42.19
N PHE A 42 -0.21 -46.41 -40.88
CA PHE A 42 0.24 -47.38 -39.88
C PHE A 42 -0.62 -48.64 -39.88
N ASP A 43 -1.93 -48.53 -40.08
CA ASP A 43 -2.82 -49.69 -40.16
C ASP A 43 -2.52 -50.52 -41.42
N LEU A 44 -2.24 -49.86 -42.55
CA LEU A 44 -1.85 -50.53 -43.80
C LEU A 44 -0.47 -51.19 -43.71
N LEU A 45 0.48 -50.56 -43.00
CA LEU A 45 1.81 -51.11 -42.77
C LEU A 45 1.74 -52.33 -41.86
N ASN A 46 0.93 -52.28 -40.80
CA ASN A 46 0.68 -53.42 -39.93
C ASN A 46 0.03 -54.58 -40.71
N GLU A 47 -0.98 -54.29 -41.55
CA GLU A 47 -1.62 -55.31 -42.39
C GLU A 47 -0.61 -55.93 -43.40
N LEU A 48 0.31 -55.14 -43.93
CA LEU A 48 1.37 -55.60 -44.82
C LEU A 48 2.40 -56.48 -44.09
N GLU A 49 2.73 -56.14 -42.84
CA GLU A 49 3.66 -56.89 -41.98
C GLU A 49 3.10 -58.26 -41.57
N GLU A 50 1.79 -58.36 -41.35
CA GLU A 50 1.12 -59.62 -40.99
C GLU A 50 0.97 -60.61 -42.17
N LEU A 51 1.05 -60.15 -43.43
CA LEU A 51 0.91 -61.01 -44.62
C LEU A 51 1.95 -62.15 -44.69
N PRO A 52 3.26 -61.89 -44.52
CA PRO A 52 4.27 -62.96 -44.48
C PRO A 52 4.19 -63.82 -43.22
N GLU A 53 3.73 -63.30 -42.07
CA GLU A 53 3.56 -64.09 -40.84
C GLU A 53 2.47 -65.16 -40.96
N ARG A 54 1.47 -64.91 -41.81
CA ARG A 54 0.40 -65.86 -42.15
C ARG A 54 0.80 -66.83 -43.27
N ALA A 55 1.94 -66.62 -43.93
CA ALA A 55 2.39 -67.47 -45.01
C ALA A 55 2.82 -68.84 -44.47
N LYS A 56 2.25 -69.91 -45.02
CA LYS A 56 2.53 -71.28 -44.58
C LYS A 56 4.00 -71.62 -44.85
N HIS A 57 4.78 -71.87 -43.80
CA HIS A 57 6.13 -72.42 -43.95
C HIS A 57 6.05 -73.90 -44.36
N LEU A 58 6.47 -74.22 -45.60
CA LEU A 58 6.69 -75.62 -45.99
C LEU A 58 8.13 -76.05 -45.69
N PRO A 59 8.34 -77.25 -45.13
CA PRO A 59 9.67 -77.78 -44.87
C PRO A 59 10.30 -78.20 -46.21
N LEU A 60 11.40 -77.53 -46.57
CA LEU A 60 12.25 -77.71 -47.75
C LEU A 60 11.90 -76.80 -48.96
N ASN A 61 12.87 -75.92 -49.23
CA ASN A 61 13.10 -75.14 -50.45
C ASN A 61 12.20 -73.90 -50.68
N THR A 62 12.68 -72.77 -50.16
CA THR A 62 12.67 -71.42 -50.76
C THR A 62 11.53 -71.02 -51.69
N LEU A 63 10.27 -71.16 -51.29
CA LEU A 63 9.17 -70.43 -51.94
C LEU A 63 8.05 -70.13 -50.95
N VAL A 64 7.92 -68.86 -50.60
CA VAL A 64 6.90 -68.35 -49.68
C VAL A 64 5.60 -68.19 -50.47
N GLY A 65 4.62 -69.05 -50.20
CA GLY A 65 3.27 -68.95 -50.75
C GLY A 65 2.44 -67.93 -49.95
N PHE A 66 2.68 -66.64 -50.16
CA PHE A 66 1.80 -65.57 -49.69
C PHE A 66 0.96 -65.02 -50.84
N ASP A 67 -0.14 -64.35 -50.51
CA ASP A 67 -0.96 -63.68 -51.51
C ASP A 67 -0.21 -62.47 -52.08
N HIS A 68 0.35 -62.64 -53.27
CA HIS A 68 1.12 -61.61 -53.96
C HIS A 68 0.21 -60.46 -54.44
N GLU A 69 -1.07 -60.73 -54.72
CA GLU A 69 -2.03 -59.70 -55.11
C GLU A 69 -2.39 -58.82 -53.92
N GLN A 70 -2.67 -59.41 -52.76
CA GLN A 70 -2.94 -58.68 -51.53
C GLN A 70 -1.71 -57.87 -51.07
N PHE A 71 -0.50 -58.45 -51.15
CA PHE A 71 0.74 -57.75 -50.86
C PHE A 71 0.94 -56.53 -51.75
N TYR A 72 0.78 -56.71 -53.07
CA TYR A 72 0.95 -55.61 -54.03
C TYR A 72 -0.13 -54.55 -53.87
N TYR A 73 -1.38 -54.95 -53.57
CA TYR A 73 -2.47 -54.03 -53.26
C TYR A 73 -2.17 -53.16 -52.03
N LEU A 74 -1.69 -53.74 -50.94
CA LEU A 74 -1.29 -52.99 -49.74
C LEU A 74 -0.11 -52.05 -50.02
N VAL A 75 0.92 -52.49 -50.75
CA VAL A 75 2.04 -51.62 -51.16
C VAL A 75 1.57 -50.45 -52.03
N LEU A 76 0.67 -50.70 -52.98
CA LEU A 76 0.08 -49.65 -53.82
C LEU A 76 -0.74 -48.66 -52.99
N LYS A 77 -1.53 -49.17 -52.03
CA LYS A 77 -2.36 -48.36 -51.14
C LYS A 77 -1.51 -47.51 -50.18
N ILE A 78 -0.42 -48.07 -49.63
CA ILE A 78 0.58 -47.33 -48.85
C ILE A 78 1.22 -46.25 -49.70
N ARG A 79 1.70 -46.59 -50.91
CA ARG A 79 2.35 -45.61 -51.81
C ARG A 79 1.41 -44.49 -52.24
N ALA A 80 0.11 -44.76 -52.39
CA ALA A 80 -0.88 -43.76 -52.72
C ALA A 80 -1.18 -42.81 -51.54
N ASN A 81 -1.15 -43.30 -50.30
CA ASN A 81 -1.50 -42.51 -49.11
C ASN A 81 -0.29 -41.84 -48.41
N LEU A 82 0.92 -42.41 -48.55
CA LEU A 82 2.15 -41.93 -47.90
C LEU A 82 2.49 -40.46 -48.19
N PRO A 83 2.38 -39.96 -49.44
CA PRO A 83 2.72 -38.57 -49.73
C PRO A 83 1.78 -37.59 -49.03
N GLU A 84 0.50 -37.92 -48.91
CA GLU A 84 -0.49 -37.06 -48.26
C GLU A 84 -0.32 -37.08 -46.74
N ASP A 85 -0.05 -38.24 -46.14
CA ASP A 85 0.21 -38.32 -44.69
C ASP A 85 1.51 -37.64 -44.28
N LEU A 86 2.57 -37.73 -45.10
CA LEU A 86 3.83 -37.00 -44.86
C LEU A 86 3.63 -35.48 -44.96
N LYS A 87 2.84 -35.00 -45.94
CA LYS A 87 2.48 -33.58 -46.05
C LYS A 87 1.68 -33.11 -44.84
N LYS A 88 0.72 -33.90 -44.36
CA LYS A 88 -0.05 -33.60 -43.14
C LYS A 88 0.88 -33.49 -41.94
N ALA A 89 1.77 -34.46 -41.74
CA ALA A 89 2.74 -34.44 -40.63
C ALA A 89 3.63 -33.20 -40.65
N HIS A 90 4.16 -32.82 -41.82
CA HIS A 90 4.95 -31.59 -41.96
C HIS A 90 4.15 -30.30 -41.70
N ARG A 91 2.88 -30.24 -42.15
CA ARG A 91 2.00 -29.10 -41.85
C ARG A 91 1.77 -28.98 -40.36
N VAL A 92 1.41 -30.07 -39.71
CA VAL A 92 1.18 -30.10 -38.26
C VAL A 92 2.45 -29.69 -37.52
N ALA A 93 3.63 -30.23 -37.88
CA ALA A 93 4.88 -29.85 -37.24
C ALA A 93 5.15 -28.33 -37.35
N ARG A 94 5.01 -27.76 -38.55
CA ARG A 94 5.17 -26.33 -38.78
C ARG A 94 4.13 -25.50 -38.04
N ASP A 95 2.87 -25.94 -38.03
CA ASP A 95 1.79 -25.24 -37.34
C ASP A 95 2.00 -25.27 -35.82
N THR A 96 2.48 -26.39 -35.26
CA THR A 96 2.82 -26.47 -33.84
C THR A 96 3.97 -25.56 -33.46
N GLU A 97 5.03 -25.50 -34.28
CA GLU A 97 6.16 -24.59 -34.04
C GLU A 97 5.68 -23.12 -34.06
N ARG A 98 4.87 -22.76 -35.05
CA ARG A 98 4.27 -21.42 -35.14
C ARG A 98 3.42 -21.09 -33.92
N ILE A 99 2.54 -22.00 -33.49
CA ILE A 99 1.67 -21.80 -32.32
C ILE A 99 2.51 -21.63 -31.04
N VAL A 100 3.58 -22.42 -30.87
CA VAL A 100 4.46 -22.34 -29.70
C VAL A 100 5.19 -21.00 -29.65
N GLU A 101 5.72 -20.52 -30.77
CA GLU A 101 6.37 -19.20 -30.83
C GLU A 101 5.37 -18.07 -30.56
N GLU A 102 4.20 -18.09 -31.19
CA GLU A 102 3.13 -17.10 -30.92
C GLU A 102 2.71 -17.11 -29.44
N ALA A 103 2.59 -18.29 -28.83
CA ALA A 103 2.25 -18.43 -27.41
C ALA A 103 3.37 -17.89 -26.50
N LYS A 104 4.64 -18.12 -26.85
CA LYS A 104 5.78 -17.55 -26.10
C LYS A 104 5.81 -16.04 -26.19
N ASP A 105 5.67 -15.49 -27.38
CA ASP A 105 5.67 -14.03 -27.59
C ASP A 105 4.51 -13.37 -26.85
N ALA A 106 3.31 -13.94 -26.93
CA ALA A 106 2.14 -13.46 -26.19
C ALA A 106 2.38 -13.53 -24.67
N ALA A 107 2.98 -14.61 -24.17
CA ALA A 107 3.30 -14.74 -22.74
C ALA A 107 4.32 -13.69 -22.28
N ILE A 108 5.37 -13.44 -23.06
CA ILE A 108 6.37 -12.40 -22.77
C ILE A 108 5.70 -11.02 -22.75
N GLN A 109 4.91 -10.70 -23.78
CA GLN A 109 4.21 -9.42 -23.86
C GLN A 109 3.27 -9.21 -22.66
N GLN A 110 2.56 -10.25 -22.24
CA GLN A 110 1.66 -10.18 -21.08
C GLN A 110 2.42 -10.01 -19.76
N LEU A 111 3.58 -10.65 -19.60
CA LEU A 111 4.42 -10.48 -18.43
C LEU A 111 5.01 -9.06 -18.37
N GLU A 112 5.44 -8.53 -19.51
CA GLU A 112 5.97 -7.17 -19.60
C GLU A 112 4.88 -6.13 -19.29
N SER A 113 3.70 -6.26 -19.91
CA SER A 113 2.58 -5.35 -19.65
C SER A 113 2.16 -5.42 -18.18
N GLY A 114 1.97 -6.63 -17.64
CA GLY A 114 1.64 -6.84 -16.22
C GLY A 114 2.70 -6.27 -15.27
N ARG A 115 3.99 -6.42 -15.60
CA ARG A 115 5.08 -5.85 -14.79
C ARG A 115 5.07 -4.33 -14.82
N THR A 116 4.86 -3.71 -15.98
CA THR A 116 4.81 -2.25 -16.09
C THR A 116 3.59 -1.67 -15.37
N GLU A 117 2.44 -2.33 -15.45
CA GLU A 117 1.23 -1.94 -14.73
C GLU A 117 1.41 -2.09 -13.22
N ALA A 118 1.94 -3.22 -12.76
CA ALA A 118 2.26 -3.44 -11.34
C ALA A 118 3.24 -2.38 -10.81
N ALA A 119 4.28 -2.04 -11.58
CA ALA A 119 5.22 -0.99 -11.21
C ALA A 119 4.55 0.38 -11.07
N ARG A 120 3.64 0.74 -11.99
CA ARG A 120 2.87 1.99 -11.91
C ARG A 120 1.96 2.04 -10.69
N LEU A 121 1.27 0.94 -10.39
CA LEU A 121 0.39 0.84 -9.23
C LEU A 121 1.16 0.95 -7.92
N LEU A 122 2.31 0.27 -7.82
CA LEU A 122 3.17 0.37 -6.64
C LEU A 122 3.71 1.79 -6.44
N GLU A 123 4.08 2.48 -7.53
CA GLU A 123 4.56 3.85 -7.45
C GLU A 123 3.45 4.82 -7.03
N ALA A 124 2.26 4.69 -7.61
CA ALA A 124 1.10 5.47 -7.20
C ALA A 124 0.72 5.22 -5.73
N ALA A 125 0.72 3.96 -5.29
CA ALA A 125 0.44 3.60 -3.90
C ALA A 125 1.49 4.16 -2.93
N ARG A 126 2.77 4.14 -3.29
CA ARG A 126 3.86 4.74 -2.49
C ARG A 126 3.72 6.26 -2.41
N ALA A 127 3.41 6.92 -3.53
CA ALA A 127 3.21 8.36 -3.56
C ALA A 127 2.03 8.77 -2.66
N GLU A 128 0.91 8.05 -2.75
CA GLU A 128 -0.27 8.34 -1.91
C GLU A 128 0.00 8.05 -0.43
N ALA A 129 0.65 6.93 -0.12
CA ALA A 129 1.05 6.62 1.26
C ALA A 129 1.99 7.68 1.83
N GLY A 130 2.95 8.16 1.03
CA GLY A 130 3.82 9.27 1.39
C GLY A 130 3.04 10.55 1.68
N ARG A 131 2.06 10.88 0.84
CA ARG A 131 1.18 12.05 1.00
C ARG A 131 0.38 11.99 2.30
N ILE A 132 -0.20 10.83 2.62
CA ILE A 132 -0.98 10.60 3.85
C ILE A 132 -0.08 10.76 5.07
N VAL A 133 1.11 10.14 5.06
CA VAL A 133 2.05 10.24 6.19
C VAL A 133 2.49 11.68 6.42
N GLU A 134 2.80 12.42 5.35
CA GLU A 134 3.21 13.82 5.48
C GLU A 134 2.08 14.71 5.98
N GLN A 135 0.86 14.53 5.46
CA GLN A 135 -0.32 15.23 5.95
C GLN A 135 -0.59 14.92 7.43
N ALA A 136 -0.49 13.65 7.83
CA ALA A 136 -0.69 13.23 9.21
C ALA A 136 0.38 13.83 10.15
N ARG A 137 1.65 13.89 9.72
CA ARG A 137 2.73 14.53 10.47
C ARG A 137 2.52 16.02 10.64
N SER A 138 2.12 16.70 9.56
CA SER A 138 1.83 18.14 9.59
C SER A 138 0.67 18.44 10.56
N GLU A 139 -0.44 17.69 10.47
CA GLU A 139 -1.58 17.90 11.35
C GLU A 139 -1.27 17.54 12.81
N ALA A 140 -0.54 16.45 13.05
CA ALA A 140 -0.07 16.11 14.39
C ALA A 140 0.79 17.24 14.99
N GLY A 141 1.71 17.81 14.21
CA GLY A 141 2.49 18.98 14.61
C GLY A 141 1.59 20.18 14.96
N ARG A 142 0.59 20.45 14.12
CA ARG A 142 -0.38 21.53 14.32
C ARG A 142 -1.19 21.35 15.60
N ILE A 143 -1.65 20.13 15.89
CA ILE A 143 -2.39 19.79 17.11
C ILE A 143 -1.51 20.01 18.36
N ILE A 144 -0.26 19.55 18.33
CA ILE A 144 0.67 19.73 19.45
C ILE A 144 0.95 21.21 19.70
N GLU A 145 1.17 21.99 18.64
CA GLU A 145 1.37 23.44 18.72
C GLU A 145 0.16 24.13 19.36
N GLN A 146 -1.05 23.81 18.88
CA GLN A 146 -2.29 24.36 19.41
C GLN A 146 -2.52 23.95 20.87
N ALA A 147 -2.29 22.69 21.22
CA ALA A 147 -2.44 22.19 22.58
C ALA A 147 -1.46 22.87 23.54
N ARG A 148 -0.21 23.10 23.13
CA ARG A 148 0.78 23.85 23.91
C ARG A 148 0.37 25.30 24.13
N ALA A 149 -0.07 25.98 23.07
CA ALA A 149 -0.53 27.37 23.17
C ALA A 149 -1.75 27.48 24.11
N GLN A 150 -2.71 26.56 24.00
CA GLN A 150 -3.85 26.51 24.90
C GLN A 150 -3.46 26.19 26.35
N ALA A 151 -2.54 25.26 26.57
CA ALA A 151 -2.03 24.94 27.90
C ALA A 151 -1.36 26.15 28.55
N ALA A 152 -0.50 26.85 27.82
CA ALA A 152 0.14 28.08 28.29
C ALA A 152 -0.92 29.13 28.68
N HIS A 153 -1.93 29.32 27.84
CA HIS A 153 -3.03 30.26 28.11
C HIS A 153 -3.88 29.86 29.32
N MET A 154 -4.16 28.57 29.51
CA MET A 154 -4.91 28.08 30.68
C MET A 154 -4.12 28.28 31.98
N VAL A 155 -2.80 28.11 31.95
CA VAL A 155 -1.93 28.34 33.12
C VAL A 155 -1.88 29.82 33.46
N ASP A 156 -1.71 30.69 32.46
CA ASP A 156 -1.70 32.15 32.65
C ASP A 156 -3.02 32.65 33.25
N LYS A 157 -4.15 32.12 32.77
CA LYS A 157 -5.49 32.42 33.28
C LYS A 157 -5.90 31.65 34.53
N SER A 158 -5.01 30.84 35.10
CA SER A 158 -5.34 30.11 36.31
C SER A 158 -5.34 31.07 37.49
N GLU A 159 -6.46 31.19 38.20
CA GLU A 159 -6.53 31.96 39.45
C GLU A 159 -5.45 31.51 40.45
N VAL A 160 -5.06 30.24 40.42
CA VAL A 160 -3.97 29.72 41.24
C VAL A 160 -2.62 30.36 40.88
N HIS A 161 -2.36 30.64 39.59
CA HIS A 161 -1.16 31.35 39.17
C HIS A 161 -1.17 32.80 39.65
N GLU A 162 -2.28 33.51 39.45
CA GLU A 162 -2.43 34.89 39.93
C GLU A 162 -2.28 34.98 41.46
N MET A 163 -2.94 34.08 42.20
CA MET A 163 -2.83 34.00 43.66
C MET A 163 -1.41 33.68 44.11
N ALA A 164 -0.73 32.73 43.45
CA ALA A 164 0.65 32.37 43.79
C ALA A 164 1.62 33.54 43.55
N VAL A 165 1.46 34.29 42.45
CA VAL A 165 2.26 35.48 42.15
C VAL A 165 1.97 36.59 43.17
N ALA A 166 0.70 36.85 43.48
CA ALA A 166 0.32 37.83 44.50
C ALA A 166 0.91 37.47 45.88
N GLN A 167 0.84 36.19 46.27
CA GLN A 167 1.42 35.71 47.52
C GLN A 167 2.95 35.80 47.53
N ALA A 168 3.62 35.51 46.42
CA ALA A 168 5.06 35.67 46.30
C ALA A 168 5.46 37.14 46.50
N HIS A 169 4.75 38.06 45.87
CA HIS A 169 4.98 39.51 46.04
C HIS A 169 4.74 39.96 47.49
N GLU A 170 3.72 39.42 48.16
CA GLU A 170 3.46 39.72 49.57
C GLU A 170 4.60 39.27 50.48
N ILE A 171 5.10 38.04 50.27
CA ILE A 171 6.21 37.49 51.04
C ILE A 171 7.45 38.37 50.90
N VAL A 172 7.78 38.77 49.67
CA VAL A 172 8.92 39.66 49.39
C VAL A 172 8.74 41.00 50.08
N ARG A 173 7.57 41.64 49.95
CA ARG A 173 7.31 42.94 50.57
C ARG A 173 7.42 42.88 52.10
N ARG A 174 6.87 41.82 52.70
CA ARG A 174 6.95 41.59 54.14
C ARG A 174 8.40 41.39 54.58
N ALA A 175 9.17 40.57 53.86
CA ALA A 175 10.59 40.35 54.14
C ALA A 175 11.41 41.65 54.02
N GLU A 176 11.12 42.51 53.05
CA GLU A 176 11.77 43.81 52.90
C GLU A 176 11.45 44.77 54.05
N THR A 177 10.19 44.78 54.48
CA THR A 177 9.72 45.61 55.60
C THR A 177 10.40 45.16 56.90
N GLU A 178 10.35 43.86 57.19
CA GLU A 178 10.98 43.26 58.36
C GLU A 178 12.50 43.49 58.36
N ALA A 179 13.16 43.32 57.21
CA ALA A 179 14.59 43.61 57.08
C ALA A 179 14.90 45.10 57.35
N SER A 180 14.02 46.02 56.95
CA SER A 180 14.17 47.44 57.23
C SER A 180 13.99 47.76 58.72
N GLU A 181 13.02 47.11 59.37
CA GLU A 181 12.78 47.26 60.81
C GLU A 181 13.93 46.71 61.64
N ILE A 182 14.47 45.54 61.27
CA ILE A 182 15.64 44.95 61.91
C ILE A 182 16.84 45.89 61.78
N ARG A 183 17.10 46.45 60.59
CA ARG A 183 18.19 47.42 60.39
C ARG A 183 18.03 48.64 61.30
N LYS A 184 16.83 49.22 61.35
CA LYS A 184 16.56 50.38 62.20
C LYS A 184 16.73 50.05 63.68
N GLY A 185 16.21 48.90 64.13
CA GLY A 185 16.36 48.45 65.51
C GLY A 185 17.82 48.19 65.88
N ALA A 186 18.63 47.66 64.96
CA ALA A 186 20.07 47.49 65.17
C ALA A 186 20.80 48.83 65.29
N ASP A 187 20.44 49.82 64.47
CA ASP A 187 21.01 51.18 64.53
C ASP A 187 20.65 51.90 65.83
N ASP A 188 19.39 51.80 66.25
CA ASP A 188 18.91 52.37 67.51
C ASP A 188 19.61 51.71 68.72
N TYR A 189 19.73 50.39 68.72
CA TYR A 189 20.49 49.66 69.73
C TYR A 189 21.96 50.06 69.78
N ALA A 190 22.62 50.18 68.61
CA ALA A 190 24.00 50.65 68.53
C ALA A 190 24.15 52.05 69.12
N ARG A 191 23.19 52.94 68.87
CA ARG A 191 23.17 54.29 69.45
C ARG A 191 23.09 54.25 70.98
N ASP A 192 22.22 53.42 71.54
CA ASP A 192 22.06 53.29 73.00
C ASP A 192 23.32 52.72 73.65
N VAL A 193 23.93 51.70 73.04
CA VAL A 193 25.19 51.12 73.53
C VAL A 193 26.30 52.18 73.50
N LEU A 194 26.43 52.94 72.41
CA LEU A 194 27.44 54.00 72.29
C LEU A 194 27.21 55.12 73.31
N ALA A 195 25.97 55.56 73.53
CA ALA A 195 25.63 56.57 74.52
C ALA A 195 25.96 56.11 75.95
N ASN A 196 25.73 54.84 76.27
CA ASN A 196 26.10 54.24 77.55
C ASN A 196 27.63 54.24 77.74
N ILE A 197 28.39 53.86 76.71
CA ILE A 197 29.86 53.88 76.75
C ILE A 197 30.36 55.31 76.94
N GLU A 198 29.80 56.29 76.20
CA GLU A 198 30.14 57.70 76.35
C GLU A 198 29.92 58.19 77.79
N GLY A 199 28.79 57.85 78.41
CA GLY A 199 28.51 58.20 79.80
C GLY A 199 29.50 57.60 80.80
N VAL A 200 29.91 56.34 80.59
CA VAL A 200 30.93 55.68 81.42
C VAL A 200 32.29 56.34 81.24
N MET A 201 32.71 56.60 80.00
CA MET A 201 33.98 57.27 79.72
C MET A 201 34.01 58.71 80.26
N GLY A 202 32.89 59.43 80.19
CA GLY A 202 32.74 60.77 80.78
C GLY A 202 32.98 60.75 82.30
N LYS A 203 32.40 59.79 83.03
CA LYS A 203 32.65 59.63 84.48
C LYS A 203 34.11 59.29 84.78
N ALA A 204 34.71 58.39 83.99
CA ALA A 204 36.12 58.05 84.11
C ALA A 204 37.02 59.28 83.90
N LEU A 205 36.72 60.09 82.88
CA LEU A 205 37.49 61.30 82.55
C LEU A 205 37.37 62.37 83.65
N VAL A 206 36.19 62.60 84.21
CA VAL A 206 36.00 63.47 85.38
C VAL A 206 36.82 62.98 86.58
N THR A 207 36.87 61.67 86.78
CA THR A 207 37.66 61.07 87.88
C THR A 207 39.17 61.31 87.67
N VAL A 208 39.66 61.14 86.45
CA VAL A 208 41.05 61.43 86.07
C VAL A 208 41.37 62.92 86.22
N GLN A 209 40.48 63.82 85.78
CA GLN A 209 40.66 65.27 85.92
C GLN A 209 40.75 65.69 87.39
N ARG A 210 39.83 65.21 88.25
CA ARG A 210 39.91 65.44 89.70
C ARG A 210 41.21 64.90 90.29
N GLY A 211 41.62 63.70 89.89
CA GLY A 211 42.90 63.11 90.31
C GLY A 211 44.11 63.97 89.92
N ARG A 212 44.09 64.55 88.71
CA ARG A 212 45.12 65.50 88.25
C ARG A 212 45.11 66.81 89.04
N GLU A 213 43.95 67.42 89.25
CA GLU A 213 43.82 68.65 90.05
C GLU A 213 44.32 68.45 91.48
N MET A 214 44.01 67.31 92.11
CA MET A 214 44.55 66.95 93.43
C MET A 214 46.08 66.89 93.43
N LEU A 215 46.69 66.26 92.42
CA LEU A 215 48.14 66.19 92.29
C LEU A 215 48.78 67.54 91.98
N GLU A 216 48.16 68.39 91.17
CA GLU A 216 48.61 69.76 90.91
C GLU A 216 48.54 70.64 92.16
N ASN A 217 47.46 70.52 92.94
CA ASN A 217 47.33 71.21 94.22
C ASN A 217 48.37 70.73 95.24
N SER A 218 48.62 69.42 95.30
CA SER A 218 49.70 68.85 96.11
C SER A 218 51.11 69.27 95.64
N ARG A 219 51.30 69.57 94.34
CA ARG A 219 52.55 70.13 93.81
C ARG A 219 52.72 71.62 94.08
N ARG A 220 51.63 72.41 94.11
CA ARG A 220 51.67 73.85 94.47
C ARG A 220 51.88 74.07 95.96
N ASN A 221 51.45 73.12 96.80
CA ASN A 221 51.72 73.11 98.22
C ASN A 221 52.70 71.98 98.57
N PRO A 222 54.01 72.09 98.25
CA PRO A 222 54.98 71.18 98.82
C PRO A 222 55.02 71.47 100.31
N SER A 223 54.52 70.51 101.10
CA SER A 223 54.62 70.51 102.55
C SER A 223 56.07 70.81 102.98
N SER A 224 56.28 72.00 103.56
CA SER A 224 57.35 72.24 104.55
C SER A 224 57.01 71.54 105.86
#